data_AF-A0A972WYK2-F1
#
_entry.id   AF-A0A972WYK2-F1
#
_cell.length_a   1.000
_cell.length_b   1.000
_cell.length_c   1.000
_cell.angle_alpha   90.00
_cell.angle_beta   90.00
_cell.angle_gamma   90.00
#
_symmetry.space_group_name_H-M   'P 1'
#
loop_
_entity.id
_entity.type
_entity.pdbx_description
1 polymer ?
#
loop_
_entity_poly.entity_id
_entity_poly.type
_entity_poly.pdbx_seq_one_letter_code
_entity_poly.pdbx_strand_id
1 'polypeptide(L)'
;MPIVELKQSQVLVFLFLIVPVNHARISLVVFDYSSAYFLFFLGWLILVRYRSFKSFALSLTLLFLSLKTHSFLFFVLLPFLHFAWLNKTELLDFKKLNRRHLQIVVIAALPVLYVILRSIFWPPNESWQDYQKPTSAGLMTGLWPVLIGLVGLSIIAFRHSKNKPTHFGFVLFVCGFLVTALALFPYFAAELYVGYAGRPAYITVFEFRADWRSRHQLLMPLGLALSVVGLNELLNWKKKNLFLSVVLVVSVGLNMFWGSQYFLQSLKQEKIVELLKATKNEIVIASLGDQTLRFNGRENDFRGYEWSGFMTLAGISTDRPGCETLPEGSTLVLKSDKPYLSALISRDLGLYFDVTPCSELLAKDG
;
A
#
# COMPACT_ATOMS: atom_id res chain seq x y z
N MET A 1 -2.18 -25.93 -9.31
CA MET A 1 -3.42 -25.20 -9.00
C MET A 1 -4.57 -25.87 -9.73
N PRO A 2 -5.75 -25.95 -9.12
CA PRO A 2 -6.99 -26.32 -9.81
C PRO A 2 -7.25 -25.30 -10.92
N ILE A 3 -7.87 -25.74 -12.02
CA ILE A 3 -8.26 -24.85 -13.12
C ILE A 3 -9.33 -23.90 -12.55
N VAL A 4 -9.00 -22.62 -12.43
CA VAL A 4 -9.97 -21.58 -12.04
C VAL A 4 -10.93 -21.39 -13.20
N GLU A 5 -12.23 -21.51 -12.95
CA GLU A 5 -13.24 -21.31 -14.01
C GLU A 5 -13.23 -19.85 -14.49
N LEU A 6 -13.68 -19.60 -15.73
CA LEU A 6 -13.71 -18.25 -16.31
C LEU A 6 -14.51 -17.27 -15.45
N LYS A 7 -15.66 -17.72 -14.92
CA LYS A 7 -16.51 -16.92 -14.02
C LYS A 7 -15.78 -16.54 -12.73
N GLN A 8 -15.05 -17.47 -12.14
CA GLN A 8 -14.26 -17.22 -10.93
C GLN A 8 -13.09 -16.27 -11.21
N SER A 9 -12.46 -16.39 -12.39
CA SER A 9 -11.41 -15.48 -12.84
C SER A 9 -11.94 -14.04 -13.00
N GLN A 10 -13.13 -13.88 -13.60
CA GLN A 10 -13.77 -12.57 -13.72
C GLN A 10 -14.11 -11.95 -12.36
N VAL A 11 -14.68 -12.74 -11.44
CA VAL A 11 -14.99 -12.26 -10.08
C VAL A 11 -13.72 -11.90 -9.32
N LEU A 12 -12.66 -12.69 -9.45
CA LEU A 12 -11.36 -12.42 -8.84
C LEU A 12 -10.79 -11.10 -9.36
N VAL A 13 -10.81 -10.87 -10.67
CA VAL A 13 -10.35 -9.60 -11.27
C VAL A 13 -11.20 -8.44 -10.77
N PHE A 14 -12.54 -8.60 -10.73
CA PHE A 14 -13.42 -7.55 -10.25
C PHE A 14 -13.14 -7.19 -8.78
N LEU A 15 -13.04 -8.19 -7.90
CA LEU A 15 -12.65 -7.99 -6.51
C LEU A 15 -11.26 -7.38 -6.39
N PHE A 16 -10.28 -7.87 -7.15
CA PHE A 16 -8.94 -7.30 -7.16
C PHE A 16 -8.94 -5.82 -7.51
N LEU A 17 -9.90 -5.33 -8.31
CA LEU A 17 -10.04 -3.92 -8.67
C LEU A 17 -10.82 -3.10 -7.64
N ILE A 18 -11.82 -3.68 -6.98
CA ILE A 18 -12.72 -2.93 -6.10
C ILE A 18 -12.46 -3.15 -4.61
N VAL A 19 -11.65 -4.11 -4.19
CA VAL A 19 -11.39 -4.31 -2.75
C VAL A 19 -10.89 -2.98 -2.16
N PRO A 20 -11.42 -2.55 -1.00
CA PRO A 20 -11.24 -1.22 -0.42
C PRO A 20 -9.85 -1.07 0.25
N VAL A 21 -8.82 -1.55 -0.44
CA VAL A 21 -7.40 -1.34 -0.14
C VAL A 21 -6.69 -0.76 -1.37
N ASN A 22 -7.34 -0.75 -2.55
CA ASN A 22 -6.83 -0.10 -3.75
C ASN A 22 -6.81 1.42 -3.67
N HIS A 23 -7.55 2.04 -2.74
CA HIS A 23 -7.47 3.47 -2.50
C HIS A 23 -6.07 3.91 -2.05
N ALA A 24 -5.24 3.01 -1.50
CA ALA A 24 -3.84 3.33 -1.22
C ALA A 24 -3.09 3.82 -2.46
N ARG A 25 -3.50 3.38 -3.66
CA ARG A 25 -2.97 3.87 -4.94
C ARG A 25 -3.36 5.32 -5.22
N ILE A 26 -4.52 5.76 -4.73
CA ILE A 26 -5.01 7.13 -4.79
C ILE A 26 -4.33 7.99 -3.72
N SER A 27 -4.03 7.48 -2.53
CA SER A 27 -3.26 8.24 -1.53
C SER A 27 -1.77 8.35 -1.88
N LEU A 28 -1.24 7.37 -2.62
CA LEU A 28 0.15 7.26 -3.00
C LEU A 28 0.31 7.57 -4.49
N VAL A 29 -0.31 8.64 -5.02
CA VAL A 29 -0.09 9.15 -6.41
C VAL A 29 1.35 9.65 -6.59
N VAL A 30 2.31 8.78 -6.30
CA VAL A 30 3.70 8.90 -6.62
C VAL A 30 3.85 7.98 -7.82
N PHE A 31 4.24 8.55 -8.95
CA PHE A 31 4.52 7.84 -10.19
C PHE A 31 5.37 6.58 -9.96
N ASP A 32 6.22 6.58 -8.94
CA ASP A 32 7.06 5.45 -8.56
C ASP A 32 6.30 4.19 -8.12
N TYR A 33 5.29 4.30 -7.25
CA TYR A 33 4.55 3.11 -6.81
C TYR A 33 3.70 2.53 -7.94
N SER A 34 3.03 3.41 -8.71
CA SER A 34 2.21 3.01 -9.85
C SER A 34 3.05 2.32 -10.94
N SER A 35 4.21 2.88 -11.28
CA SER A 35 5.12 2.28 -12.26
C SER A 35 5.72 0.96 -11.76
N ALA A 36 6.17 0.89 -10.50
CA ALA A 36 6.65 -0.37 -9.93
C ALA A 36 5.58 -1.47 -9.97
N TYR A 37 4.34 -1.13 -9.61
CA TYR A 37 3.21 -2.05 -9.65
C TYR A 37 2.94 -2.59 -11.06
N PHE A 38 2.85 -1.70 -12.04
CA PHE A 38 2.66 -2.07 -13.43
C PHE A 38 3.78 -2.98 -13.95
N LEU A 39 5.05 -2.59 -13.73
CA LEU A 39 6.21 -3.34 -14.16
C LEU A 39 6.27 -4.74 -13.53
N PHE A 40 5.89 -4.87 -12.25
CA PHE A 40 5.85 -6.15 -11.56
C PHE A 40 4.88 -7.12 -12.22
N PHE A 41 3.62 -6.71 -12.41
CA PHE A 41 2.60 -7.59 -13.01
C PHE A 41 2.85 -7.85 -14.50
N LEU A 42 3.39 -6.88 -15.24
CA LEU A 42 3.82 -7.10 -16.62
C LEU A 42 4.98 -8.08 -16.71
N GLY A 43 5.99 -7.92 -15.85
CA GLY A 43 7.12 -8.85 -15.75
C GLY A 43 6.66 -10.26 -15.40
N TRP A 44 5.75 -10.40 -14.44
CA TRP A 44 5.16 -11.69 -14.08
C TRP A 44 4.35 -12.31 -15.24
N LEU A 45 3.49 -11.53 -15.89
CA LEU A 45 2.73 -12.00 -17.05
C LEU A 45 3.66 -12.54 -18.15
N ILE A 46 4.72 -11.79 -18.47
CA ILE A 46 5.68 -12.19 -19.49
C ILE A 46 6.42 -13.47 -19.09
N LEU A 47 6.82 -13.59 -17.82
CA LEU A 47 7.53 -14.74 -17.28
C LEU A 47 6.78 -16.06 -17.50
N VAL A 48 5.47 -16.01 -17.28
CA VAL A 48 4.59 -17.18 -17.23
C VAL A 48 4.05 -17.51 -18.61
N ARG A 49 3.75 -16.49 -19.43
CA ARG A 49 3.09 -16.67 -20.73
C ARG A 49 4.06 -17.01 -21.86
N TYR A 50 5.27 -16.45 -21.85
CA TYR A 50 6.21 -16.59 -22.96
C TYR A 50 7.41 -17.46 -22.58
N ARG A 51 7.81 -18.37 -23.48
CA ARG A 51 8.89 -19.34 -23.22
C ARG A 51 10.26 -18.96 -23.80
N SER A 52 10.34 -17.85 -24.55
CA SER A 52 11.58 -17.46 -25.23
C SER A 52 12.64 -16.92 -24.26
N PHE A 53 13.93 -16.99 -24.63
CA PHE A 53 15.01 -16.39 -23.83
C PHE A 53 14.87 -14.86 -23.73
N LYS A 54 14.53 -14.21 -24.84
CA LYS A 54 14.33 -12.75 -24.89
C LYS A 54 13.22 -12.31 -23.94
N SER A 55 12.10 -13.04 -23.93
CA SER A 55 10.99 -12.77 -23.01
C SER A 55 11.38 -13.00 -21.55
N PHE A 56 12.18 -14.04 -21.27
CA PHE A 56 12.71 -14.29 -19.93
C PHE A 56 13.61 -13.15 -19.43
N ALA A 57 14.54 -12.68 -20.27
CA ALA A 57 15.40 -11.55 -19.96
C ALA A 57 14.59 -10.27 -19.73
N LEU A 58 13.62 -9.98 -20.61
CA LEU A 58 12.73 -8.83 -20.45
C LEU A 58 11.93 -8.91 -19.15
N SER A 59 11.37 -10.08 -18.82
CA SER A 59 10.65 -10.29 -17.56
C SER A 59 11.54 -10.00 -16.35
N LEU A 60 12.78 -10.50 -16.35
CA LEU A 60 13.76 -10.22 -15.30
C LEU A 60 14.05 -8.73 -15.16
N THR A 61 14.25 -8.02 -16.27
CA THR A 61 14.47 -6.56 -16.23
C THR A 61 13.26 -5.84 -15.63
N LEU A 62 12.04 -6.17 -16.05
CA LEU A 62 10.82 -5.55 -15.54
C LEU A 62 10.62 -5.84 -14.04
N LEU A 63 10.83 -7.09 -13.63
CA LEU A 63 10.78 -7.48 -12.23
C LEU A 63 11.85 -6.74 -11.43
N PHE A 64 13.09 -6.67 -11.90
CA PHE A 64 14.17 -5.94 -11.23
C PHE A 64 13.83 -4.46 -11.03
N LEU A 65 13.33 -3.78 -12.07
CA LEU A 65 12.93 -2.38 -11.99
C LEU A 65 11.76 -2.16 -11.01
N SER A 66 10.86 -3.13 -10.87
CA SER A 66 9.75 -3.06 -9.91
C SER A 66 10.20 -3.12 -8.44
N LEU A 67 11.37 -3.70 -8.17
CA LEU A 67 11.92 -3.85 -6.81
C LEU A 67 12.27 -2.52 -6.13
N LYS A 68 12.22 -1.40 -6.86
CA LYS A 68 12.29 -0.05 -6.26
C LYS A 68 11.28 0.15 -5.14
N THR A 69 10.14 -0.52 -5.22
CA THR A 69 9.23 -0.68 -4.08
C THR A 69 9.59 -1.95 -3.31
N HIS A 70 10.20 -1.77 -2.13
CA HIS A 70 10.78 -2.87 -1.35
C HIS A 70 9.85 -4.04 -1.03
N SER A 71 8.54 -3.81 -0.89
CA SER A 71 7.61 -4.90 -0.61
C SER A 71 7.56 -5.94 -1.73
N PHE A 72 7.93 -5.57 -2.97
CA PHE A 72 8.06 -6.54 -4.06
C PHE A 72 9.23 -7.51 -3.89
N LEU A 73 10.24 -7.20 -3.07
CA LEU A 73 11.35 -8.14 -2.81
C LEU A 73 10.85 -9.48 -2.27
N PHE A 74 9.87 -9.42 -1.38
CA PHE A 74 9.20 -10.61 -0.84
C PHE A 74 8.13 -11.13 -1.81
N PHE A 75 7.41 -10.23 -2.48
CA PHE A 75 6.32 -10.60 -3.37
C PHE A 75 6.79 -11.32 -4.65
N VAL A 76 8.06 -11.19 -5.06
CA VAL A 76 8.70 -12.01 -6.13
C VAL A 76 8.58 -13.51 -5.87
N LEU A 77 8.35 -13.94 -4.62
CA LEU A 77 8.03 -15.33 -4.32
C LEU A 77 6.84 -15.85 -5.14
N LEU A 78 5.83 -15.03 -5.46
CA LEU A 78 4.68 -15.46 -6.25
C LEU A 78 5.01 -15.77 -7.73
N PRO A 79 5.65 -14.87 -8.50
CA PRO A 79 6.12 -15.21 -9.84
C PRO A 79 7.09 -16.38 -9.84
N PHE A 80 7.96 -16.49 -8.83
CA PHE A 80 8.84 -17.63 -8.65
C PHE A 80 8.06 -18.95 -8.51
N LEU A 81 7.11 -19.03 -7.58
CA LEU A 81 6.31 -20.22 -7.34
C LEU A 81 5.45 -20.57 -8.56
N HIS A 82 4.88 -19.57 -9.25
CA HIS A 82 4.10 -19.79 -10.47
C HIS A 82 4.98 -20.36 -11.60
N PHE A 83 6.16 -19.79 -11.81
CA PHE A 83 7.11 -20.29 -12.80
C PHE A 83 7.58 -21.71 -12.48
N ALA A 84 7.92 -21.99 -11.21
CA ALA A 84 8.32 -23.31 -10.75
C ALA A 84 7.20 -24.35 -10.95
N TRP A 85 5.95 -23.97 -10.65
CA TRP A 85 4.80 -24.84 -10.86
C TRP A 85 4.61 -25.22 -12.34
N LEU A 86 4.72 -24.25 -13.25
CA LEU A 86 4.54 -24.49 -14.69
C LEU A 86 5.62 -25.40 -15.28
N ASN A 87 6.82 -25.41 -14.70
CA ASN A 87 7.95 -26.21 -15.17
C ASN A 87 8.27 -27.40 -14.24
N LYS A 88 7.35 -27.77 -13.34
CA LYS A 88 7.60 -28.75 -12.27
C LYS A 88 8.15 -30.09 -12.76
N THR A 89 7.70 -30.58 -13.91
CA THR A 89 8.14 -31.85 -14.48
C THR A 89 9.62 -31.82 -14.88
N GLU A 90 10.07 -30.70 -15.46
CA GLU A 90 11.46 -30.47 -15.86
C GLU A 90 12.38 -30.15 -14.68
N LEU A 91 11.81 -29.70 -13.55
CA LEU A 91 12.55 -29.32 -12.34
C LEU A 91 12.68 -30.45 -11.32
N LEU A 92 11.80 -31.45 -11.37
CA LEU A 92 11.90 -32.65 -10.56
C LEU A 92 12.93 -33.65 -11.11
N ASP A 93 13.32 -33.52 -12.38
CA ASP A 93 14.37 -34.31 -12.98
C ASP A 93 15.76 -33.71 -12.73
N PHE A 94 16.31 -34.03 -11.55
CA PHE A 94 17.65 -33.57 -11.13
C PHE A 94 18.80 -34.33 -11.81
N LYS A 95 18.53 -35.34 -12.66
CA LYS A 95 19.61 -36.13 -13.29
C LYS A 95 20.42 -35.30 -14.29
N LYS A 96 19.84 -34.23 -14.85
CA LYS A 96 20.54 -33.27 -15.71
C LYS A 96 20.09 -31.85 -15.39
N LEU A 97 21.03 -31.06 -14.87
CA LEU A 97 20.87 -29.61 -14.74
C LEU A 97 20.55 -29.01 -16.13
N ASN A 98 19.34 -28.49 -16.27
CA ASN A 98 18.85 -27.91 -17.52
C ASN A 98 18.71 -26.39 -17.40
N ARG A 99 18.37 -25.74 -18.51
CA ARG A 99 18.16 -24.29 -18.57
C ARG A 99 17.09 -23.79 -17.58
N ARG A 100 16.05 -24.58 -17.26
CA ARG A 100 15.01 -24.17 -16.29
C ARG A 100 15.54 -24.10 -14.88
N HIS A 101 16.43 -25.01 -14.49
CA HIS A 101 17.10 -24.94 -13.20
C HIS A 101 17.88 -23.63 -13.05
N LEU A 102 18.64 -23.25 -14.08
CA LEU A 102 19.35 -21.96 -14.10
C LEU A 102 18.38 -20.78 -14.02
N GLN A 103 17.28 -20.81 -14.79
CA GLN A 103 16.26 -19.75 -14.74
C GLN A 103 15.65 -19.59 -13.34
N ILE A 104 15.40 -20.69 -12.63
CA ILE A 104 14.92 -20.68 -11.24
C ILE A 104 15.92 -20.02 -10.30
N VAL A 105 17.20 -20.38 -10.41
CA VAL A 105 18.26 -19.79 -9.57
C VAL A 105 18.35 -18.29 -9.82
N VAL A 106 18.26 -17.86 -11.08
CA VAL A 106 18.30 -16.44 -11.43
C VAL A 106 17.11 -15.67 -10.85
N ILE A 107 15.89 -16.22 -10.93
CA ILE A 107 14.71 -15.58 -10.31
C ILE A 107 14.86 -15.50 -8.79
N ALA A 108 15.34 -16.58 -8.14
CA ALA A 108 15.54 -16.62 -6.70
C ALA A 108 16.63 -15.64 -6.21
N ALA A 109 17.68 -15.44 -7.00
CA ALA A 109 18.76 -14.51 -6.69
C ALA A 109 18.36 -13.03 -6.92
N LEU A 110 17.27 -12.76 -7.65
CA LEU A 110 16.89 -11.41 -8.06
C LEU A 110 16.71 -10.42 -6.88
N PRO A 111 15.99 -10.76 -5.78
CA PRO A 111 15.83 -9.85 -4.66
C PRO A 111 17.17 -9.56 -3.96
N VAL A 112 18.02 -10.58 -3.80
CA VAL A 112 19.34 -10.46 -3.17
C VAL A 112 20.24 -9.56 -4.01
N LEU A 113 20.29 -9.80 -5.32
CA LEU A 113 21.04 -8.99 -6.27
C LEU A 113 20.60 -7.52 -6.22
N TYR A 114 19.30 -7.26 -6.16
CA TYR A 114 18.77 -5.89 -6.05
C TYR A 114 19.25 -5.20 -4.77
N VAL A 115 19.18 -5.87 -3.61
CA VAL A 115 19.62 -5.31 -2.33
C VAL A 115 21.12 -4.97 -2.36
N ILE A 116 21.96 -5.86 -2.91
CA ILE A 116 23.39 -5.63 -3.06
C ILE A 116 23.65 -4.42 -3.96
N LEU A 117 23.07 -4.40 -5.17
CA LEU A 117 23.26 -3.29 -6.11
C LEU A 117 22.77 -1.96 -5.51
N ARG A 118 21.64 -1.97 -4.79
CA ARG A 118 21.15 -0.79 -4.11
C ARG A 118 22.10 -0.26 -3.05
N SER A 119 22.71 -1.14 -2.26
CA SER A 119 23.66 -0.72 -1.22
C SER A 119 24.92 -0.06 -1.80
N ILE A 120 25.34 -0.46 -3.00
CA ILE A 120 26.55 0.04 -3.66
C ILE A 120 26.26 1.33 -4.45
N PHE A 121 25.18 1.34 -5.24
CA PHE A 121 24.93 2.41 -6.22
C PHE A 121 23.93 3.47 -5.75
N TRP A 122 23.00 3.12 -4.85
CA TRP A 122 21.90 4.01 -4.42
C TRP A 122 21.61 3.89 -2.90
N PRO A 123 22.60 4.16 -2.04
CA PRO A 123 22.40 4.09 -0.59
C PRO A 123 21.34 5.11 -0.14
N PRO A 124 20.52 4.78 0.87
CA PRO A 124 19.54 5.72 1.41
C PRO A 124 20.22 6.91 2.08
N ASN A 125 19.58 8.09 1.99
CA ASN A 125 19.97 9.28 2.76
C ASN A 125 19.98 8.97 4.26
N GLU A 126 20.85 9.64 5.02
CA GLU A 126 21.03 9.43 6.47
C GLU A 126 19.72 9.44 7.25
N SER A 127 18.83 10.39 6.94
CA SER A 127 17.50 10.52 7.56
C SER A 127 16.54 9.36 7.31
N TRP A 128 16.85 8.47 6.36
CA TRP A 128 15.99 7.35 5.96
C TRP A 128 16.70 5.99 6.05
N GLN A 129 17.90 5.93 6.62
CA GLN A 129 18.67 4.68 6.70
C GLN A 129 17.95 3.58 7.48
N ASP A 130 17.21 3.94 8.53
CA ASP A 130 16.53 2.97 9.40
C ASP A 130 15.08 2.69 8.98
N TYR A 131 14.54 3.47 8.05
CA TYR A 131 13.11 3.43 7.70
C TYR A 131 12.63 2.06 7.17
N GLN A 132 13.52 1.27 6.57
CA GLN A 132 13.23 -0.04 5.97
C GLN A 132 14.01 -1.18 6.61
N LYS A 133 14.73 -0.91 7.71
CA LYS A 133 15.48 -1.96 8.39
C LYS A 133 14.52 -2.87 9.15
N PRO A 134 14.60 -4.19 8.96
CA PRO A 134 13.79 -5.12 9.73
C PRO A 134 14.25 -5.13 11.19
N THR A 135 13.30 -5.20 12.10
CA THR A 135 13.54 -5.37 13.55
C THR A 135 13.20 -6.81 13.96
N SER A 136 13.76 -7.27 15.08
CA SER A 136 13.47 -8.60 15.62
C SER A 136 11.99 -8.75 16.01
N ALA A 137 11.43 -7.76 16.70
CA ALA A 137 10.03 -7.76 17.11
C ALA A 137 9.07 -7.63 15.90
N GLY A 138 9.42 -6.80 14.91
CA GLY A 138 8.70 -6.69 13.65
C GLY A 138 8.67 -8.00 12.86
N LEU A 139 9.81 -8.70 12.76
CA LEU A 139 9.90 -10.01 12.12
C LEU A 139 8.99 -11.05 12.79
N MET A 140 9.00 -11.12 14.12
CA MET A 140 8.12 -12.02 14.88
C MET A 140 6.64 -11.70 14.63
N THR A 141 6.29 -10.42 14.62
CA THR A 141 4.93 -9.97 14.33
C THR A 141 4.50 -10.34 12.91
N GLY A 142 5.38 -10.18 11.92
CA GLY A 142 5.10 -10.51 10.52
C GLY A 142 5.00 -12.02 10.24
N LEU A 143 5.66 -12.85 11.05
CA LEU A 143 5.65 -14.31 10.86
C LEU A 143 4.35 -14.97 11.29
N TRP A 144 3.62 -14.42 12.27
CA TRP A 144 2.38 -15.02 12.79
C TRP A 144 1.32 -15.29 11.71
N PRO A 145 0.95 -14.33 10.84
CA PRO A 145 0.03 -14.58 9.74
C PRO A 145 0.54 -15.64 8.76
N VAL A 146 1.86 -15.69 8.51
CA VAL A 146 2.45 -16.73 7.65
C VAL A 146 2.29 -18.11 8.28
N LEU A 147 2.59 -18.24 9.58
CA LEU A 147 2.46 -19.50 10.32
C LEU A 147 1.02 -20.02 10.33
N ILE A 148 0.03 -19.15 10.55
CA ILE A 148 -1.40 -19.51 10.48
C ILE A 148 -1.76 -20.05 9.09
N GLY A 149 -1.29 -19.39 8.03
CA GLY A 149 -1.51 -19.84 6.66
C GLY A 149 -0.82 -21.18 6.36
N LEU A 150 0.37 -21.40 6.91
CA LEU A 150 1.10 -22.67 6.78
C LEU A 150 0.36 -23.82 7.45
N VAL A 151 -0.30 -23.61 8.60
CA VAL A 151 -1.18 -24.63 9.21
C VAL A 151 -2.29 -25.03 8.23
N GLY A 152 -2.93 -24.06 7.58
CA GLY A 152 -3.91 -24.32 6.52
C GLY A 152 -3.34 -25.15 5.37
N LEU A 153 -2.13 -24.83 4.90
CA LEU A 153 -1.44 -25.61 3.86
C LEU A 153 -1.08 -27.02 4.34
N SER A 154 -0.63 -27.20 5.58
CA SER A 154 -0.33 -28.51 6.16
C SER A 154 -1.58 -29.39 6.21
N ILE A 155 -2.75 -28.83 6.53
CA ILE A 155 -4.03 -29.55 6.48
C ILE A 155 -4.33 -30.00 5.03
N ILE A 156 -4.16 -29.11 4.04
CA ILE A 156 -4.36 -29.44 2.62
C ILE A 156 -3.40 -30.56 2.19
N ALA A 157 -2.11 -30.44 2.53
CA ALA A 157 -1.09 -31.42 2.20
C ALA A 157 -1.36 -32.78 2.86
N PHE A 158 -1.76 -32.79 4.13
CA PHE A 158 -2.12 -34.01 4.85
C PHE A 158 -3.33 -34.70 4.21
N ARG A 159 -4.37 -33.95 3.84
CA ARG A 159 -5.54 -34.50 3.14
C ARG A 159 -5.15 -35.08 1.78
N HIS A 160 -4.31 -34.36 1.02
CA HIS A 160 -3.78 -34.83 -0.26
C HIS A 160 -2.97 -36.13 -0.09
N SER A 161 -2.09 -36.22 0.91
CA SER A 161 -1.32 -37.44 1.22
C SER A 161 -2.22 -38.63 1.56
N LYS A 162 -3.39 -38.39 2.17
CA LYS A 162 -4.39 -39.41 2.46
C LYS A 162 -5.40 -39.64 1.31
N ASN A 163 -5.15 -39.11 0.11
CA ASN A 163 -6.05 -39.14 -1.05
C ASN A 163 -7.49 -38.65 -0.73
N LYS A 164 -7.64 -37.77 0.27
CA LYS A 164 -8.93 -37.19 0.64
C LYS A 164 -9.19 -35.94 -0.20
N PRO A 165 -10.40 -35.77 -0.76
CA PRO A 165 -10.73 -34.56 -1.50
C PRO A 165 -10.67 -33.35 -0.55
N THR A 166 -10.19 -32.24 -1.08
CA THR A 166 -10.15 -30.96 -0.36
C THR A 166 -11.03 -29.97 -1.11
N HIS A 167 -11.89 -29.25 -0.37
CA HIS A 167 -12.79 -28.29 -0.97
C HIS A 167 -12.00 -27.19 -1.68
N PHE A 168 -12.34 -26.89 -2.93
CA PHE A 168 -11.64 -25.90 -3.75
C PHE A 168 -11.60 -24.51 -3.08
N GLY A 169 -12.74 -24.07 -2.52
CA GLY A 169 -12.82 -22.82 -1.78
C GLY A 169 -11.87 -22.73 -0.59
N PHE A 170 -11.61 -23.85 0.09
CA PHE A 170 -10.65 -23.88 1.20
C PHE A 170 -9.21 -23.68 0.70
N VAL A 171 -8.85 -24.31 -0.42
CA VAL A 171 -7.53 -24.12 -1.06
C VAL A 171 -7.36 -22.65 -1.48
N LEU A 172 -8.35 -22.07 -2.14
CA LEU A 172 -8.32 -20.66 -2.53
C LEU A 172 -8.20 -19.72 -1.33
N PHE A 173 -8.96 -20.00 -0.26
CA PHE A 173 -8.93 -19.20 0.96
C PHE A 173 -7.53 -19.19 1.61
N VAL A 174 -6.94 -20.38 1.79
CA VAL A 174 -5.60 -20.53 2.37
C VAL A 174 -4.54 -19.87 1.50
N CYS A 175 -4.59 -20.07 0.17
CA CYS A 175 -3.67 -19.41 -0.75
C CYS A 175 -3.82 -17.88 -0.71
N GLY A 176 -5.05 -17.36 -0.73
CA GLY A 176 -5.32 -15.93 -0.63
C GLY A 176 -4.82 -15.33 0.69
N PHE A 177 -5.02 -16.04 1.79
CA PHE A 177 -4.55 -15.62 3.11
C PHE A 177 -3.01 -15.53 3.15
N LEU A 178 -2.31 -16.53 2.62
CA LEU A 178 -0.85 -16.52 2.52
C LEU A 178 -0.30 -15.42 1.61
N VAL A 179 -0.98 -15.14 0.48
CA VAL A 179 -0.63 -14.01 -0.40
C VAL A 179 -0.79 -12.68 0.34
N THR A 180 -1.87 -12.51 1.10
CA THR A 180 -2.08 -11.32 1.95
C THR A 180 -1.02 -11.23 3.05
N ALA A 181 -0.69 -12.33 3.71
CA ALA A 181 0.37 -12.37 4.73
C ALA A 181 1.73 -11.98 4.15
N LEU A 182 2.06 -12.47 2.96
CA LEU A 182 3.29 -12.12 2.24
C LEU A 182 3.33 -10.63 1.89
N ALA A 183 2.20 -10.05 1.46
CA ALA A 183 2.08 -8.63 1.18
C ALA A 183 2.31 -7.75 2.43
N LEU A 184 1.84 -8.20 3.59
CA LEU A 184 1.95 -7.49 4.87
C LEU A 184 3.33 -7.65 5.53
N PHE A 185 3.98 -8.79 5.32
CA PHE A 185 5.25 -9.16 5.96
C PHE A 185 6.31 -8.05 5.99
N PRO A 186 6.70 -7.41 4.86
CA PRO A 186 7.74 -6.38 4.88
C PRO A 186 7.40 -5.17 5.77
N TYR A 187 6.12 -4.87 5.96
CA TYR A 187 5.66 -3.72 6.74
C TYR A 187 5.62 -4.04 8.24
N PHE A 188 5.29 -5.28 8.60
CA PHE A 188 5.48 -5.75 9.96
C PHE A 188 6.95 -5.87 10.31
N ALA A 189 7.77 -6.44 9.41
CA ALA A 189 9.19 -6.63 9.62
C ALA A 189 9.91 -5.30 9.92
N ALA A 190 9.56 -4.23 9.20
CA ALA A 190 10.10 -2.89 9.40
C ALA A 190 9.34 -2.05 10.45
N GLU A 191 8.45 -2.69 11.24
CA GLU A 191 7.70 -2.01 12.32
C GLU A 191 6.89 -0.78 11.87
N LEU A 192 6.50 -0.73 10.59
CA LEU A 192 5.73 0.39 10.05
C LEU A 192 4.30 0.47 10.63
N TYR A 193 3.92 -0.54 11.41
CA TYR A 193 2.66 -0.68 12.14
C TYR A 193 2.77 -0.50 13.65
N VAL A 194 3.93 -0.07 14.19
CA VAL A 194 4.08 0.12 15.65
C VAL A 194 2.86 0.83 16.17
N GLY A 195 2.19 0.17 17.12
CA GLY A 195 0.93 0.58 17.69
C GLY A 195 0.89 2.06 17.98
N TYR A 196 0.28 2.82 17.09
CA TYR A 196 0.02 4.22 17.36
C TYR A 196 -0.87 4.25 18.62
N ALA A 197 -0.42 4.96 19.66
CA ALA A 197 -1.10 5.01 20.95
C ALA A 197 -1.29 3.63 21.65
N GLY A 198 -0.31 2.72 21.56
CA GLY A 198 -0.31 1.46 22.33
C GLY A 198 -1.20 0.35 21.77
N ARG A 199 -1.66 0.47 20.52
CA ARG A 199 -2.57 -0.51 19.88
C ARG A 199 -1.82 -1.72 19.27
N PRO A 200 -2.41 -2.92 19.24
CA PRO A 200 -1.82 -4.07 18.55
C PRO A 200 -1.59 -3.80 17.06
N ALA A 201 -0.41 -4.17 16.55
CA ALA A 201 -0.02 -3.97 15.15
C ALA A 201 -0.97 -4.66 14.14
N TYR A 202 -1.70 -5.70 14.53
CA TYR A 202 -2.68 -6.35 13.65
C TYR A 202 -3.96 -5.53 13.47
N ILE A 203 -4.33 -4.71 14.46
CA ILE A 203 -5.50 -3.83 14.36
C ILE A 203 -5.19 -2.69 13.40
N THR A 204 -3.96 -2.16 13.44
CA THR A 204 -3.53 -1.05 12.58
C THR A 204 -3.49 -1.42 11.08
N VAL A 205 -3.41 -2.70 10.72
CA VAL A 205 -3.57 -3.18 9.33
C VAL A 205 -4.97 -2.87 8.78
N PHE A 206 -5.98 -3.01 9.62
CA PHE A 206 -7.38 -2.76 9.27
C PHE A 206 -7.84 -1.36 9.68
N GLU A 207 -7.00 -0.61 10.40
CA GLU A 207 -7.34 0.76 10.76
C GLU A 207 -7.48 1.63 9.52
N PHE A 208 -8.59 2.35 9.52
CA PHE A 208 -9.00 3.16 8.41
C PHE A 208 -8.29 4.52 8.36
N ARG A 209 -7.02 4.61 8.81
CA ARG A 209 -6.18 5.82 8.70
C ARG A 209 -5.13 5.61 7.62
N ALA A 210 -5.26 6.33 6.51
CA ALA A 210 -4.30 6.30 5.40
C ALA A 210 -3.37 7.48 5.52
N ASP A 211 -2.44 7.39 6.47
CA ASP A 211 -1.17 8.07 6.23
C ASP A 211 -0.38 7.26 5.16
N TRP A 212 0.77 7.76 4.68
CA TRP A 212 1.66 7.04 3.77
C TRP A 212 2.10 5.64 4.27
N ARG A 213 1.80 5.30 5.54
CA ARG A 213 1.96 3.96 6.09
C ARG A 213 1.05 2.91 5.43
N SER A 214 0.05 3.33 4.65
CA SER A 214 -0.88 2.46 3.88
C SER A 214 -0.25 1.73 2.67
N ARG A 215 1.03 1.97 2.34
CA ARG A 215 1.74 1.33 1.20
C ARG A 215 1.60 -0.19 1.13
N HIS A 216 1.40 -0.85 2.27
CA HIS A 216 1.14 -2.29 2.37
C HIS A 216 -0.09 -2.77 1.61
N GLN A 217 -1.08 -1.90 1.48
CA GLN A 217 -2.33 -2.16 0.79
C GLN A 217 -2.16 -2.28 -0.72
N LEU A 218 -0.99 -1.94 -1.27
CA LEU A 218 -0.70 -2.08 -2.69
C LEU A 218 -0.77 -3.56 -3.14
N LEU A 219 -0.28 -4.50 -2.32
CA LEU A 219 -0.11 -5.91 -2.68
C LEU A 219 -1.17 -6.85 -2.11
N MET A 220 -1.95 -6.38 -1.13
CA MET A 220 -3.07 -7.12 -0.53
C MET A 220 -4.23 -7.50 -1.48
N PRO A 221 -4.59 -6.72 -2.52
CA PRO A 221 -5.81 -6.98 -3.30
C PRO A 221 -5.89 -8.38 -3.90
N LEU A 222 -4.76 -8.92 -4.36
CA LEU A 222 -4.71 -10.27 -4.94
C LEU A 222 -5.06 -11.34 -3.90
N GLY A 223 -4.44 -11.24 -2.72
CA GLY A 223 -4.69 -12.18 -1.62
C GLY A 223 -6.11 -12.06 -1.08
N LEU A 224 -6.60 -10.84 -0.88
CA LEU A 224 -7.97 -10.58 -0.43
C LEU A 224 -9.01 -11.08 -1.44
N ALA A 225 -8.81 -10.86 -2.75
CA ALA A 225 -9.70 -11.37 -3.78
C ALA A 225 -9.77 -12.91 -3.77
N LEU A 226 -8.62 -13.59 -3.68
CA LEU A 226 -8.55 -15.04 -3.56
C LEU A 226 -9.26 -15.54 -2.29
N SER A 227 -9.04 -14.88 -1.15
CA SER A 227 -9.69 -15.23 0.11
C SER A 227 -11.21 -15.05 0.06
N VAL A 228 -11.70 -13.96 -0.51
CA VAL A 228 -13.14 -13.69 -0.64
C VAL A 228 -13.80 -14.70 -1.57
N VAL A 229 -13.19 -15.01 -2.73
CA VAL A 229 -13.72 -16.04 -3.64
C VAL A 229 -13.73 -17.40 -2.93
N GLY A 230 -12.63 -17.76 -2.25
CA GLY A 230 -12.53 -19.02 -1.52
C GLY A 230 -13.56 -19.16 -0.40
N LEU A 231 -13.77 -18.10 0.39
CA LEU A 231 -14.82 -18.06 1.42
C LEU A 231 -16.22 -18.11 0.82
N ASN A 232 -16.47 -17.39 -0.27
CA ASN A 232 -17.77 -17.45 -0.93
C ASN A 232 -18.11 -18.88 -1.36
N GLU A 233 -17.15 -19.60 -1.97
CA GLU A 233 -17.34 -21.00 -2.36
C GLU A 233 -17.63 -21.91 -1.15
N LEU A 234 -17.02 -21.65 0.02
CA LEU A 234 -17.27 -22.41 1.25
C LEU A 234 -18.64 -22.08 1.87
N LEU A 235 -19.05 -20.82 1.81
CA LEU A 235 -20.24 -20.28 2.46
C LEU A 235 -21.47 -20.26 1.52
N ASN A 236 -21.37 -20.83 0.31
CA ASN A 236 -22.38 -20.67 -0.74
C ASN A 236 -23.67 -21.45 -0.47
N TRP A 237 -24.38 -21.09 0.60
CA TRP A 237 -25.64 -21.68 1.00
C TRP A 237 -26.66 -21.50 -0.13
N LYS A 238 -27.15 -22.62 -0.69
CA LYS A 238 -28.13 -22.65 -1.79
C LYS A 238 -27.69 -21.85 -3.03
N LYS A 239 -26.39 -21.69 -3.28
CA LYS A 239 -25.83 -20.95 -4.44
C LYS A 239 -26.25 -19.47 -4.52
N LYS A 240 -26.64 -18.86 -3.40
CA LYS A 240 -27.14 -17.47 -3.37
C LYS A 240 -26.04 -16.40 -3.40
N ASN A 241 -24.76 -16.75 -3.29
CA ASN A 241 -23.61 -15.83 -3.32
C ASN A 241 -23.77 -14.57 -2.44
N LEU A 242 -24.55 -14.65 -1.35
CA LEU A 242 -24.91 -13.50 -0.51
C LEU A 242 -23.66 -12.84 0.08
N PHE A 243 -22.70 -13.65 0.56
CA PHE A 243 -21.44 -13.15 1.09
C PHE A 243 -20.69 -12.30 0.07
N LEU A 244 -20.53 -12.81 -1.16
CA LEU A 244 -19.91 -12.05 -2.24
C LEU A 244 -20.65 -10.74 -2.51
N SER A 245 -21.98 -10.77 -2.64
CA SER A 245 -22.78 -9.56 -2.87
C SER A 245 -22.59 -8.50 -1.79
N VAL A 246 -22.57 -8.89 -0.51
CA VAL A 246 -22.31 -7.97 0.61
C VAL A 246 -20.91 -7.38 0.49
N VAL A 247 -19.88 -8.22 0.25
CA VAL A 247 -18.49 -7.74 0.09
C VAL A 247 -18.39 -6.75 -1.08
N LEU A 248 -19.05 -7.01 -2.21
CA LEU A 248 -19.05 -6.11 -3.36
C LEU A 248 -19.68 -4.75 -3.02
N VAL A 249 -20.87 -4.74 -2.41
CA VAL A 249 -21.59 -3.51 -2.04
C VAL A 249 -20.77 -2.68 -1.05
N VAL A 250 -20.23 -3.32 -0.01
CA VAL A 250 -19.38 -2.65 0.99
C VAL A 250 -18.11 -2.10 0.33
N SER A 251 -17.48 -2.87 -0.55
CA SER A 251 -16.27 -2.45 -1.27
C SER A 251 -16.52 -1.21 -2.13
N VAL A 252 -17.60 -1.20 -2.90
CA VAL A 252 -17.97 -0.03 -3.73
C VAL A 252 -18.29 1.18 -2.85
N GLY A 253 -19.09 1.00 -1.80
CA GLY A 253 -19.44 2.08 -0.87
C GLY A 253 -18.22 2.71 -0.21
N LEU A 254 -17.27 1.89 0.25
CA LEU A 254 -16.02 2.37 0.85
C LEU A 254 -15.13 3.10 -0.15
N ASN A 255 -14.99 2.60 -1.39
CA ASN A 255 -14.22 3.31 -2.41
C ASN A 255 -14.86 4.65 -2.80
N MET A 256 -16.18 4.73 -2.91
CA MET A 256 -16.87 6.00 -3.17
C MET A 256 -16.65 6.98 -2.02
N PHE A 257 -16.78 6.51 -0.78
CA PHE A 257 -16.57 7.34 0.41
C PHE A 257 -15.14 7.89 0.46
N TRP A 258 -14.10 7.06 0.38
CA TRP A 258 -12.73 7.56 0.40
C TRP A 258 -12.33 8.31 -0.86
N GLY A 259 -12.85 7.93 -2.02
CA GLY A 259 -12.69 8.68 -3.26
C GLY A 259 -13.16 10.13 -3.09
N SER A 260 -14.29 10.34 -2.40
CA SER A 260 -14.76 11.70 -2.08
C SER A 260 -13.82 12.46 -1.14
N GLN A 261 -13.18 11.78 -0.17
CA GLN A 261 -12.21 12.41 0.73
C GLN A 261 -10.95 12.84 -0.03
N TYR A 262 -10.40 11.99 -0.90
CA TYR A 262 -9.22 12.34 -1.70
C TYR A 262 -9.52 13.43 -2.73
N PHE A 263 -10.73 13.46 -3.28
CA PHE A 263 -11.18 14.54 -4.15
C PHE A 263 -11.24 15.88 -3.41
N LEU A 264 -11.79 15.91 -2.19
CA LEU A 264 -11.76 17.13 -1.38
C LEU A 264 -10.34 17.53 -0.98
N GLN A 265 -9.47 16.56 -0.68
CA GLN A 265 -8.07 16.83 -0.38
C GLN A 265 -7.35 17.48 -1.58
N SER A 266 -7.59 17.02 -2.82
CA SER A 266 -6.96 17.64 -3.99
C SER A 266 -7.41 19.10 -4.17
N LEU A 267 -8.71 19.38 -4.00
CA LEU A 267 -9.22 20.76 -4.03
C LEU A 267 -8.62 21.60 -2.90
N LYS A 268 -8.49 21.02 -1.70
CA LYS A 268 -7.85 21.68 -0.56
C LYS A 268 -6.40 22.06 -0.86
N GLN A 269 -5.61 21.16 -1.45
CA GLN A 269 -4.21 21.41 -1.78
C GLN A 269 -4.06 22.60 -2.74
N GLU A 270 -4.92 22.69 -3.76
CA GLU A 270 -4.95 23.84 -4.68
C GLU A 270 -5.32 25.14 -3.93
N LYS A 271 -6.37 25.10 -3.10
CA LYS A 271 -6.84 26.26 -2.34
C LYS A 271 -5.86 26.75 -1.29
N ILE A 272 -5.12 25.85 -0.63
CA ILE A 272 -4.04 26.22 0.30
C ILE A 272 -2.99 27.05 -0.42
N VAL A 273 -2.57 26.63 -1.63
CA VAL A 273 -1.57 27.39 -2.41
C VAL A 273 -2.11 28.77 -2.80
N GLU A 274 -3.39 28.88 -3.17
CA GLU A 274 -4.04 30.17 -3.46
C GLU A 274 -4.06 31.08 -2.22
N LEU A 275 -4.46 30.56 -1.06
CA LEU A 275 -4.49 31.32 0.19
C LEU A 275 -3.09 31.79 0.60
N LEU A 276 -2.08 30.91 0.50
CA LEU A 276 -0.69 31.25 0.82
C LEU A 276 -0.14 32.33 -0.13
N LYS A 277 -0.53 32.31 -1.42
CA LYS A 277 -0.19 33.37 -2.37
C LYS A 277 -0.83 34.70 -1.99
N ALA A 278 -2.08 34.69 -1.51
CA ALA A 278 -2.75 35.90 -1.06
C ALA A 278 -2.05 36.52 0.17
N THR A 279 -1.54 35.70 1.09
CA THR A 279 -0.81 36.17 2.28
C THR A 279 0.64 36.61 2.01
N LYS A 280 1.12 36.46 0.77
CA LYS A 280 2.51 36.72 0.41
C LYS A 280 2.83 38.22 0.62
N ASN A 281 3.93 38.48 1.34
CA ASN A 281 4.40 39.82 1.73
C ASN A 281 3.49 40.57 2.73
N GLU A 282 2.32 40.02 3.08
CA GLU A 282 1.44 40.61 4.10
C GLU A 282 1.80 40.10 5.50
N ILE A 283 2.19 38.83 5.62
CA ILE A 283 2.41 38.16 6.89
C ILE A 283 3.72 37.38 6.87
N VAL A 284 4.49 37.48 7.97
CA VAL A 284 5.65 36.63 8.22
C VAL A 284 5.18 35.37 8.96
N ILE A 285 5.34 34.21 8.32
CA ILE A 285 4.82 32.94 8.83
C ILE A 285 5.83 32.30 9.79
N ALA A 286 5.48 32.20 11.07
CA ALA A 286 6.28 31.49 12.07
C ALA A 286 5.88 30.01 12.17
N SER A 287 4.58 29.71 12.06
CA SER A 287 4.06 28.34 12.11
C SER A 287 2.76 28.18 11.31
N LEU A 288 2.46 26.94 10.90
CA LEU A 288 1.26 26.56 10.16
C LEU A 288 0.58 25.38 10.86
N GLY A 289 -0.73 25.48 11.07
CA GLY A 289 -1.58 24.41 11.57
C GLY A 289 -2.80 24.16 10.68
N ASP A 290 -3.41 22.98 10.78
CA ASP A 290 -4.60 22.61 10.02
C ASP A 290 -5.68 22.00 10.93
N GLN A 291 -6.80 22.72 11.05
CA GLN A 291 -7.99 22.24 11.78
C GLN A 291 -9.07 21.69 10.85
N THR A 292 -8.78 21.56 9.56
CA THR A 292 -9.71 21.11 8.53
C THR A 292 -9.40 19.69 8.05
N LEU A 293 -8.94 18.82 8.96
CA LEU A 293 -8.59 17.42 8.68
C LEU A 293 -9.75 16.63 8.06
N ARG A 294 -11.01 17.04 8.30
CA ARG A 294 -12.21 16.45 7.68
C ARG A 294 -12.18 16.45 6.15
N PHE A 295 -11.41 17.35 5.53
CA PHE A 295 -11.26 17.42 4.08
C PHE A 295 -10.01 16.70 3.57
N ASN A 296 -9.21 16.14 4.47
CA ASN A 296 -8.03 15.37 4.12
C ASN A 296 -8.42 13.90 3.95
N GLY A 297 -7.70 13.21 3.06
CA GLY A 297 -7.89 11.81 2.77
C GLY A 297 -7.74 10.96 4.03
N ARG A 298 -8.86 10.45 4.55
CA ARG A 298 -8.89 9.68 5.81
C ARG A 298 -8.34 10.45 7.01
N GLU A 299 -8.61 11.76 7.04
CA GLU A 299 -8.24 12.67 8.13
C GLU A 299 -6.73 12.69 8.42
N ASN A 300 -5.90 12.45 7.40
CA ASN A 300 -4.46 12.58 7.54
C ASN A 300 -4.04 14.04 7.72
N ASP A 301 -2.92 14.27 8.40
CA ASP A 301 -2.29 15.58 8.50
C ASP A 301 -1.27 15.77 7.37
N PHE A 302 -1.07 17.02 6.94
CA PHE A 302 -0.04 17.35 5.96
C PHE A 302 1.33 17.40 6.64
N ARG A 303 2.29 16.71 6.03
CA ARG A 303 3.65 16.61 6.57
C ARG A 303 4.45 17.88 6.30
N GLY A 304 5.54 18.06 7.05
CA GLY A 304 6.44 19.19 6.89
C GLY A 304 6.84 19.46 5.44
N TYR A 305 7.22 18.42 4.69
CA TYR A 305 7.59 18.56 3.27
C TYR A 305 6.41 18.89 2.34
N GLU A 306 5.19 18.46 2.66
CA GLU A 306 3.99 18.78 1.86
C GLU A 306 3.67 20.26 2.01
N TRP A 307 3.70 20.75 3.24
CA TRP A 307 3.62 22.18 3.52
C TRP A 307 4.72 22.97 2.82
N SER A 308 5.98 22.52 2.88
CA SER A 308 7.09 23.18 2.17
C SER A 308 6.84 23.19 0.64
N GLY A 309 6.24 22.13 0.10
CA GLY A 309 5.80 22.08 -1.29
C GLY A 309 4.74 23.13 -1.61
N PHE A 310 3.69 23.26 -0.79
CA PHE A 310 2.65 24.27 -0.96
C PHE A 310 3.22 25.70 -0.88
N MET A 311 4.09 25.96 0.09
CA MET A 311 4.78 27.25 0.28
C MET A 311 5.68 27.59 -0.91
N THR A 312 6.40 26.61 -1.44
CA THR A 312 7.25 26.78 -2.63
C THR A 312 6.40 27.11 -3.86
N LEU A 313 5.27 26.42 -4.07
CA LEU A 313 4.32 26.72 -5.14
C LEU A 313 3.65 28.09 -4.99
N ALA A 314 3.52 28.58 -3.76
CA ALA A 314 3.06 29.93 -3.45
C ALA A 314 4.17 31.00 -3.56
N GLY A 315 5.44 30.59 -3.72
CA GLY A 315 6.58 31.49 -3.84
C GLY A 315 6.88 32.24 -2.54
N ILE A 316 6.72 31.59 -1.39
CA ILE A 316 7.04 32.09 -0.05
C ILE A 316 8.13 31.23 0.60
N SER A 317 8.82 31.76 1.62
CA SER A 317 9.85 30.99 2.35
C SER A 317 9.24 29.76 3.02
N THR A 318 9.98 28.64 3.01
CA THR A 318 9.57 27.39 3.67
C THR A 318 9.97 27.33 5.14
N ASP A 319 10.76 28.31 5.60
CA ASP A 319 11.25 28.39 6.97
C ASP A 319 10.10 28.66 7.92
N ARG A 320 9.98 27.81 8.94
CA ARG A 320 8.92 27.87 9.96
C ARG A 320 9.56 27.61 11.32
N PRO A 321 10.26 28.62 11.87
CA PRO A 321 11.12 28.41 13.02
C PRO A 321 10.32 28.33 14.34
N GLY A 322 9.01 28.63 14.32
CA GLY A 322 8.14 28.67 15.49
C GLY A 322 8.08 30.06 16.13
N CYS A 323 7.09 30.30 17.00
CA CYS A 323 6.89 31.61 17.62
C CYS A 323 7.99 31.96 18.64
N GLU A 324 8.61 30.98 19.30
CA GLU A 324 9.71 31.22 20.27
C GLU A 324 10.93 31.86 19.61
N THR A 325 11.21 31.49 18.36
CA THR A 325 12.38 31.95 17.60
C THR A 325 12.04 33.12 16.68
N LEU A 326 10.76 33.34 16.38
CA LEU A 326 10.27 34.45 15.57
C LEU A 326 9.05 35.14 16.23
N PRO A 327 9.27 35.95 17.29
CA PRO A 327 8.18 36.61 18.04
C PRO A 327 7.40 37.64 17.21
N GLU A 328 8.04 38.23 16.20
CA GLU A 328 7.44 39.18 15.24
C GLU A 328 6.59 38.47 14.16
N GLY A 329 6.62 37.13 14.12
CA GLY A 329 5.88 36.35 13.15
C GLY A 329 4.42 36.10 13.55
N SER A 330 3.72 35.32 12.73
CA SER A 330 2.35 34.90 12.99
C SER A 330 2.18 33.39 12.83
N THR A 331 1.27 32.83 13.63
CA THR A 331 0.78 31.47 13.47
C THR A 331 -0.47 31.50 12.60
N LEU A 332 -0.46 30.70 11.54
CA LEU A 332 -1.58 30.57 10.62
C LEU A 332 -2.25 29.21 10.87
N VAL A 333 -3.54 29.22 11.21
CA VAL A 333 -4.33 28.01 11.37
C VAL A 333 -5.39 27.93 10.28
N LEU A 334 -5.29 26.91 9.42
CA LEU A 334 -6.27 26.68 8.37
C LEU A 334 -7.60 26.24 8.99
N LYS A 335 -8.67 27.00 8.72
CA LYS A 335 -10.03 26.76 9.18
C LYS A 335 -11.02 26.73 8.01
N SER A 336 -12.25 26.32 8.29
CA SER A 336 -13.33 26.23 7.32
C SER A 336 -14.69 26.45 7.96
N ASP A 337 -15.51 27.26 7.30
CA ASP A 337 -16.91 27.53 7.66
C ASP A 337 -17.90 26.52 7.06
N LYS A 338 -17.44 25.60 6.19
CA LYS A 338 -18.30 24.64 5.47
C LYS A 338 -18.23 23.22 6.03
N PRO A 339 -19.37 22.53 6.19
CA PRO A 339 -19.38 21.10 6.53
C PRO A 339 -18.99 20.24 5.32
N TYR A 340 -18.57 19.00 5.59
CA TYR A 340 -18.08 18.04 4.58
C TYR A 340 -19.01 17.90 3.36
N LEU A 341 -20.29 17.62 3.59
CA LEU A 341 -21.23 17.35 2.51
C LEU A 341 -21.50 18.61 1.66
N SER A 342 -21.57 19.78 2.30
CA SER A 342 -21.71 21.05 1.57
C SER A 342 -20.50 21.29 0.69
N ALA A 343 -19.29 21.09 1.21
CA ALA A 343 -18.05 21.26 0.45
C ALA A 343 -17.97 20.29 -0.73
N LEU A 344 -18.42 19.04 -0.55
CA LEU A 344 -18.45 18.04 -1.63
C LEU A 344 -19.39 18.43 -2.77
N ILE A 345 -20.57 18.96 -2.45
CA ILE A 345 -21.57 19.37 -3.44
C ILE A 345 -21.14 20.66 -4.14
N SER A 346 -20.74 21.68 -3.37
CA SER A 346 -20.39 22.99 -3.93
C SER A 346 -18.99 23.06 -4.51
N ARG A 347 -18.13 22.07 -4.24
CA ARG A 347 -16.69 22.04 -4.56
C ARG A 347 -15.92 23.24 -4.00
N ASP A 348 -16.49 23.84 -2.96
CA ASP A 348 -15.91 24.99 -2.27
C ASP A 348 -15.81 24.63 -0.79
N LEU A 349 -14.58 24.67 -0.29
CA LEU A 349 -14.23 24.22 1.04
C LEU A 349 -14.37 25.36 2.06
N GLY A 350 -14.58 26.61 1.63
CA GLY A 350 -14.70 27.76 2.52
C GLY A 350 -13.45 27.93 3.40
N LEU A 351 -12.28 27.68 2.82
CA LEU A 351 -11.01 27.71 3.56
C LEU A 351 -10.55 29.14 3.79
N TYR A 352 -10.03 29.38 4.99
CA TYR A 352 -9.37 30.63 5.35
C TYR A 352 -8.29 30.38 6.39
N PHE A 353 -7.30 31.27 6.46
CA PHE A 353 -6.33 31.28 7.54
C PHE A 353 -6.84 32.15 8.68
N ASP A 354 -6.93 31.56 9.87
CA ASP A 354 -7.01 32.31 11.11
C ASP A 354 -5.59 32.69 11.53
N VAL A 355 -5.34 34.00 11.68
CA VAL A 355 -4.00 34.54 11.87
C VAL A 355 -3.89 35.04 13.31
N THR A 356 -2.94 34.48 14.06
CA THR A 356 -2.66 34.92 15.43
C THR A 356 -1.20 35.40 15.52
N PRO A 357 -0.95 36.66 15.92
CA PRO A 357 0.40 37.16 16.15
C PRO A 357 1.12 36.33 17.21
N CYS A 358 2.40 36.03 17.00
CA CYS A 358 3.19 35.27 17.97
C CYS A 358 3.33 36.01 19.31
N SER A 359 3.36 37.34 19.30
CA SER A 359 3.37 38.17 20.51
C SER A 359 2.15 37.92 21.42
N GLU A 360 0.97 37.68 20.85
CA GLU A 360 -0.25 37.39 21.61
C GLU A 360 -0.22 35.98 22.23
N LEU A 361 0.36 35.00 21.52
CA LEU A 361 0.49 33.62 22.01
C LEU A 361 1.52 33.56 23.16
N LEU A 362 2.69 34.17 22.97
CA LEU A 362 3.75 34.19 23.99
C LEU A 362 3.31 34.93 25.26
N ALA A 363 2.40 35.91 25.15
CA ALA A 363 1.83 36.62 26.30
C ALA A 363 0.77 35.81 27.07
N LYS A 364 0.23 34.72 26.50
CA LYS A 364 -0.72 33.82 27.19
C LYS A 364 -0.03 32.64 27.88
N ASP A 365 1.15 32.26 27.42
CA ASP A 365 1.92 31.12 27.92
C ASP A 365 3.00 31.51 28.96
N GLY A 366 3.25 32.82 29.16
CA GLY A 366 4.10 33.37 30.22
C GLY A 366 3.29 33.92 31.38
#